data_AF-A0A7C5P4Y1-F1
#
_entry.id   AF-A0A7C5P4Y1-F1
#
_cell.length_a   1.000
_cell.length_b   1.000
_cell.length_c   1.000
_cell.angle_alpha   90.00
_cell.angle_beta   90.00
_cell.angle_gamma   90.00
#
_symmetry.space_group_name_H-M   'P 1'
#
loop_
_entity.id
_entity.type
_entity.pdbx_description
1 polymer ?
#
loop_
_entity_poly.entity_id
_entity_poly.type
_entity_poly.pdbx_seq_one_letter_code
_entity_poly.pdbx_strand_id
1 'polypeptide(L)'
;MATVHAIAYGRLFSFGMAGVLHCYNVRTGELLWTCAINVPYLSESKWSGNYPACTMRIADKKVYLFTGEHSPDDPKERGSPLACVDIDGKLLWRIPFYASHWAANPAIADGYLVYMNAYDNRIYCFGKGLTKTTVTVQNDVVPLGSSILIKGTVSDLSPAVKDTPCVSDDDMAAWMEYLVQQKPMPQNVGGVNVELYAIDEKGKTTYIDTVCTDPQNGGVFRKLWTPPAEGTYIITAVFTGTKSYWDSCSSTAIAVTAAPPAAATAQQITEQAQTIQSLQSTVEAQQPLITALMVLVVIAIIIGVVNIAVVMKKTRK
;
A
#
# COMPACT_ATOMS: atom_id res chain seq x y z
N MET A 1 40.20 12.84 17.67
CA MET A 1 39.27 11.92 17.00
C MET A 1 39.06 10.73 17.92
N ALA A 2 37.91 10.69 18.60
CA ALA A 2 37.73 9.81 19.74
C ALA A 2 36.94 8.57 19.32
N THR A 3 37.52 7.39 19.53
CA THR A 3 36.76 6.15 19.64
C THR A 3 35.72 6.34 20.75
N VAL A 4 34.45 6.07 20.44
CA VAL A 4 33.38 6.14 21.44
C VAL A 4 33.22 4.79 22.12
N HIS A 5 33.06 4.82 23.44
CA HIS A 5 32.93 3.63 24.26
C HIS A 5 31.70 3.74 25.16
N ALA A 6 31.03 2.63 25.38
CA ALA A 6 29.97 2.53 26.36
C ALA A 6 29.95 1.13 26.97
N ILE A 7 29.55 1.05 28.23
CA ILE A 7 29.38 -0.21 28.95
C ILE A 7 27.90 -0.33 29.30
N ALA A 8 27.30 -1.45 28.92
CA ALA A 8 25.92 -1.78 29.28
C ALA A 8 25.73 -3.29 29.24
N TYR A 9 24.81 -3.82 30.05
CA TYR A 9 24.44 -5.25 30.03
C TYR A 9 25.64 -6.22 30.09
N GLY A 10 26.69 -5.88 30.87
CA GLY A 10 27.90 -6.70 31.01
C GLY A 10 28.82 -6.71 29.77
N ARG A 11 28.61 -5.81 28.82
CA ARG A 11 29.36 -5.71 27.56
C ARG A 11 30.03 -4.35 27.43
N LEU A 12 31.24 -4.32 26.88
CA LEU A 12 31.93 -3.11 26.43
C LEU A 12 31.73 -2.96 24.93
N PHE A 13 31.19 -1.83 24.52
CA PHE A 13 31.02 -1.43 23.14
C PHE A 13 32.08 -0.42 22.78
N SER A 14 32.75 -0.61 21.64
CA SER A 14 33.75 0.30 21.12
C SER A 14 33.47 0.55 19.64
N PHE A 15 33.29 1.80 19.26
CA PHE A 15 33.12 2.19 17.87
C PHE A 15 34.16 3.25 17.52
N GLY A 16 34.93 2.98 16.47
CA GLY A 16 36.05 3.82 16.06
C GLY A 16 35.98 4.25 14.61
N MET A 17 37.14 4.65 14.09
CA MET A 17 37.29 5.23 12.75
C MET A 17 37.02 4.27 11.59
N ALA A 18 37.02 2.95 11.84
CA ALA A 18 36.80 1.94 10.81
C ALA A 18 35.31 1.75 10.43
N GLY A 19 34.38 2.42 11.13
CA GLY A 19 32.94 2.19 10.92
C GLY A 19 32.47 0.81 11.38
N VAL A 20 33.18 0.21 12.34
CA VAL A 20 32.87 -1.12 12.90
C VAL A 20 32.60 -0.97 14.40
N LEU A 21 31.47 -1.54 14.83
CA LEU A 21 31.14 -1.71 16.24
C LEU A 21 31.77 -3.00 16.74
N HIS A 22 32.60 -2.90 17.76
CA HIS A 22 33.14 -4.05 18.46
C HIS A 22 32.42 -4.22 19.79
N CYS A 23 32.10 -5.47 20.14
CA CYS A 23 31.53 -5.82 21.42
C CYS A 23 32.44 -6.82 22.14
N TYR A 24 32.80 -6.48 23.38
CA TYR A 24 33.63 -7.31 24.23
C TYR A 24 32.88 -7.68 25.51
N ASN A 25 33.23 -8.81 26.10
CA ASN A 25 32.86 -9.11 27.47
C ASN A 25 33.60 -8.11 28.39
N VAL A 26 32.85 -7.34 29.19
CA VAL A 26 33.45 -6.26 29.99
C VAL A 26 34.38 -6.78 31.10
N ARG A 27 34.19 -8.03 31.54
CA ARG A 27 35.00 -8.62 32.62
C ARG A 27 36.27 -9.28 32.12
N THR A 28 36.20 -9.97 30.97
CA THR A 28 37.32 -10.76 30.45
C THR A 28 38.10 -10.05 29.34
N GLY A 29 37.50 -9.05 28.68
CA GLY A 29 38.07 -8.41 27.50
C GLY A 29 37.96 -9.25 26.22
N GLU A 30 37.31 -10.41 26.26
CA GLU A 30 37.09 -11.28 25.10
C GLU A 30 36.20 -10.59 24.06
N LEU A 31 36.59 -10.62 22.79
CA LEU A 31 35.77 -10.15 21.68
C LEU A 31 34.60 -11.12 21.45
N LEU A 32 33.38 -10.63 21.62
CA LEU A 32 32.16 -11.41 21.42
C LEU A 32 31.69 -11.37 19.97
N TRP A 33 31.66 -10.17 19.38
CA TRP A 33 31.23 -9.97 17.98
C TRP A 33 31.66 -8.60 17.45
N THR A 34 31.57 -8.46 16.13
CA THR A 34 31.74 -7.18 15.42
C THR A 34 30.57 -6.93 14.46
N CYS A 35 30.17 -5.67 14.29
CA CYS A 35 29.12 -5.26 13.35
C CYS A 35 29.63 -4.08 12.51
N ALA A 36 29.83 -4.30 11.20
CA ALA A 36 30.23 -3.24 10.27
C ALA A 36 29.02 -2.40 9.85
N ILE A 37 29.09 -1.08 10.06
CA ILE A 37 28.04 -0.14 9.67
C ILE A 37 28.44 0.48 8.34
N ASN A 38 28.19 -0.25 7.27
CA ASN A 38 28.54 0.20 5.92
C ASN A 38 27.46 1.15 5.37
N VAL A 39 27.83 2.02 4.44
CA VAL A 39 26.89 2.87 3.68
C VAL A 39 27.30 2.91 2.21
N PRO A 40 26.42 3.28 1.26
CA PRO A 40 26.76 3.21 -0.17
C PRO A 40 27.90 4.14 -0.61
N TYR A 41 28.21 5.18 0.17
CA TYR A 41 29.16 6.24 -0.18
C TYR A 41 30.45 6.19 0.68
N LEU A 42 30.95 4.99 0.94
CA LEU A 42 32.13 4.76 1.80
C LEU A 42 33.35 5.63 1.44
N SER A 43 33.59 5.85 0.15
CA SER A 43 34.72 6.63 -0.36
C SER A 43 34.62 8.14 -0.12
N GLU A 44 33.46 8.64 0.32
CA GLU A 44 33.28 10.04 0.71
C GLU A 44 33.69 10.30 2.16
N SER A 45 33.95 9.25 2.96
CA SER A 45 34.52 9.43 4.29
C SER A 45 35.94 9.99 4.20
N LYS A 46 36.22 11.05 4.95
CA LYS A 46 37.48 11.80 4.88
C LYS A 46 38.67 11.07 5.51
N TRP A 47 38.40 10.26 6.52
CA TRP A 47 39.44 9.77 7.44
C TRP A 47 39.73 8.28 7.31
N SER A 48 38.83 7.54 6.68
CA SER A 48 38.97 6.10 6.48
C SER A 48 38.07 5.63 5.35
N GLY A 49 38.06 4.33 5.08
CA GLY A 49 37.10 3.72 4.15
C GLY A 49 35.66 3.62 4.68
N ASN A 50 35.32 4.21 5.84
CA ASN A 50 33.95 4.23 6.36
C ASN A 50 33.73 5.38 7.36
N TYR A 51 32.49 5.59 7.81
CA TYR A 51 32.10 6.70 8.68
C TYR A 51 32.43 6.42 10.15
N PRO A 52 33.10 7.35 10.86
CA PRO A 52 33.30 7.25 12.31
C PRO A 52 32.00 7.58 13.07
N ALA A 53 31.81 7.00 14.26
CA ALA A 53 30.76 7.45 15.17
C ALA A 53 31.28 8.59 16.05
N CYS A 54 30.45 9.62 16.21
CA CYS A 54 30.71 10.74 17.11
C CYS A 54 30.09 10.52 18.49
N THR A 55 29.03 9.72 18.60
CA THR A 55 28.37 9.40 19.87
C THR A 55 27.68 8.04 19.82
N MET A 56 27.43 7.47 21.00
CA MET A 56 26.76 6.19 21.19
C MET A 56 25.78 6.30 22.37
N ARG A 57 24.60 5.70 22.22
CA ARG A 57 23.64 5.51 23.33
C ARG A 57 23.16 4.07 23.34
N ILE A 58 22.88 3.57 24.54
CA ILE A 58 22.40 2.20 24.71
C ILE A 58 21.14 2.24 25.57
N ALA A 59 20.05 1.69 25.05
CA ALA A 59 18.78 1.56 25.74
C ALA A 59 18.05 0.32 25.23
N ASP A 60 17.29 -0.35 26.10
CA ASP A 60 16.45 -1.51 25.72
C ASP A 60 17.17 -2.56 24.84
N LYS A 61 18.36 -2.98 25.29
CA LYS A 61 19.25 -3.92 24.57
C LYS A 61 19.54 -3.52 23.11
N LYS A 62 19.56 -2.22 22.80
CA LYS A 62 19.92 -1.67 21.50
C LYS A 62 21.02 -0.64 21.64
N VAL A 63 21.97 -0.68 20.72
CA VAL A 63 23.09 0.24 20.59
C VAL A 63 22.78 1.18 19.43
N TYR A 64 22.59 2.47 19.74
CA TYR A 64 22.38 3.53 18.78
C TYR A 64 23.71 4.23 18.52
N LEU A 65 24.12 4.22 17.25
CA LEU A 65 25.35 4.80 16.77
C LEU A 65 25.03 6.01 15.90
N PHE A 66 25.71 7.10 16.17
CA PHE A 66 25.49 8.37 15.52
C PHE A 66 26.80 8.80 14.87
N THR A 67 26.81 8.93 13.55
CA THR A 67 28.01 9.32 12.80
C THR A 67 27.97 10.78 12.39
N GLY A 68 29.14 11.41 12.42
CA GLY A 68 29.30 12.81 12.10
C GLY A 68 30.73 13.26 12.39
N GLU A 69 31.08 14.46 11.96
CA GLU A 69 32.43 15.00 12.08
C GLU A 69 32.49 16.18 13.06
N HIS A 70 33.66 16.36 13.71
CA HIS A 70 33.92 17.47 14.63
C HIS A 70 33.89 18.83 13.91
N SER A 71 34.45 18.86 12.71
CA SER A 71 34.49 20.03 11.81
C SER A 71 34.06 19.58 10.40
N PRO A 72 32.74 19.51 10.13
CA PRO A 72 32.24 19.04 8.84
C PRO A 72 32.59 20.03 7.71
N ASP A 73 32.76 19.51 6.49
CA ASP A 73 32.84 20.36 5.30
C ASP A 73 31.43 20.53 4.73
N ASP A 74 31.22 21.58 3.93
CA ASP A 74 30.00 21.75 3.16
C ASP A 74 30.32 21.66 1.64
N PRO A 75 29.54 20.90 0.85
CA PRO A 75 28.45 20.03 1.31
C PRO A 75 28.96 18.85 2.15
N LYS A 76 28.18 18.46 3.15
CA LYS A 76 28.48 17.31 4.02
C LYS A 76 28.53 16.01 3.22
N GLU A 77 29.45 15.11 3.56
CA GLU A 77 29.57 13.80 2.93
C GLU A 77 28.26 13.00 3.03
N ARG A 78 27.92 12.22 2.00
CA ARG A 78 26.58 11.62 1.87
C ARG A 78 26.44 10.30 2.62
N GLY A 79 25.29 10.13 3.25
CA GLY A 79 24.89 8.84 3.81
C GLY A 79 25.56 8.50 5.14
N SER A 80 26.08 9.48 5.87
CA SER A 80 26.41 9.33 7.30
C SER A 80 25.25 8.63 8.01
N PRO A 81 25.43 7.47 8.68
CA PRO A 81 24.32 6.73 9.27
C PRO A 81 24.01 7.06 10.74
N LEU A 82 22.73 7.23 11.04
CA LEU A 82 22.19 6.80 12.34
C LEU A 82 21.85 5.33 12.25
N ALA A 83 22.47 4.49 13.07
CA ALA A 83 22.27 3.04 13.06
C ALA A 83 21.80 2.52 14.42
N CYS A 84 20.94 1.50 14.40
CA CYS A 84 20.50 0.76 15.57
C CYS A 84 20.93 -0.69 15.44
N VAL A 85 21.72 -1.16 16.40
CA VAL A 85 22.25 -2.52 16.46
C VAL A 85 21.68 -3.20 17.70
N ASP A 86 21.22 -4.44 17.57
CA ASP A 86 20.84 -5.25 18.72
C ASP A 86 22.05 -5.56 19.61
N ILE A 87 21.83 -5.81 20.91
CA ILE A 87 22.90 -6.16 21.86
C ILE A 87 23.66 -7.44 21.47
N ASP A 88 23.07 -8.27 20.61
CA ASP A 88 23.68 -9.49 20.08
C ASP A 88 24.41 -9.27 18.74
N GLY A 89 24.53 -8.02 18.27
CA GLY A 89 25.38 -7.63 17.13
C GLY A 89 24.68 -7.56 15.78
N LYS A 90 23.38 -7.84 15.73
CA LYS A 90 22.57 -7.73 14.51
C LYS A 90 22.21 -6.27 14.24
N LEU A 91 22.58 -5.75 13.06
CA LEU A 91 22.07 -4.46 12.59
C LEU A 91 20.55 -4.56 12.40
N LEU A 92 19.78 -3.72 13.10
CA LEU A 92 18.32 -3.70 13.04
C LEU A 92 17.82 -2.77 11.94
N TRP A 93 18.36 -1.54 11.90
CA TRP A 93 18.05 -0.55 10.89
C TRP A 93 19.13 0.53 10.86
N ARG A 94 19.15 1.28 9.76
CA ARG A 94 19.95 2.51 9.62
C ARG A 94 19.20 3.50 8.74
N ILE A 95 19.47 4.79 8.92
CA ILE A 95 18.94 5.87 8.10
C ILE A 95 20.03 6.94 7.88
N PRO A 96 20.09 7.59 6.70
CA PRO A 96 20.94 8.76 6.49
C PRO A 96 20.63 9.85 7.52
N PHE A 97 21.64 10.19 8.31
CA PHE A 97 21.53 11.10 9.43
C PHE A 97 22.92 11.63 9.78
N TYR A 98 23.14 12.93 9.58
CA TYR A 98 24.40 13.54 9.95
C TYR A 98 24.31 14.07 11.37
N ALA A 99 24.95 13.41 12.32
CA ALA A 99 25.02 13.89 13.68
C ALA A 99 25.93 15.13 13.77
N SER A 100 25.48 16.17 14.47
CA SER A 100 26.39 17.26 14.83
C SER A 100 27.21 16.84 16.05
N HIS A 101 28.54 16.82 15.90
CA HIS A 101 29.46 16.56 17.01
C HIS A 101 29.21 17.48 18.22
N TRP A 102 28.84 18.74 17.95
CA TRP A 102 28.57 19.75 18.98
C TRP A 102 27.16 19.63 19.59
N ALA A 103 26.30 18.84 18.97
CA ALA A 103 25.01 18.46 19.53
C ALA A 103 25.01 16.98 19.93
N ALA A 104 26.11 16.40 20.45
CA ALA A 104 26.28 14.96 20.72
C ALA A 104 25.40 14.33 21.85
N ASN A 105 24.22 14.89 22.12
CA ASN A 105 23.31 14.48 23.19
C ASN A 105 21.92 14.05 22.67
N PRO A 106 21.83 12.91 21.95
CA PRO A 106 20.54 12.29 21.68
C PRO A 106 19.84 11.90 22.98
N ALA A 107 18.54 12.13 23.04
CA ALA A 107 17.68 11.77 24.16
C ALA A 107 16.87 10.52 23.81
N ILE A 108 16.78 9.59 24.77
CA ILE A 108 15.91 8.42 24.64
C ILE A 108 15.02 8.38 25.88
N ALA A 109 13.70 8.44 25.68
CA ALA A 109 12.70 8.34 26.73
C ALA A 109 11.42 7.72 26.14
N ASP A 110 10.68 6.96 26.95
CA ASP A 110 9.37 6.39 26.61
C ASP A 110 9.32 5.63 25.26
N GLY A 111 10.44 5.00 24.88
CA GLY A 111 10.56 4.26 23.62
C GLY A 111 10.83 5.13 22.37
N TYR A 112 11.08 6.42 22.56
CA TYR A 112 11.38 7.37 21.50
C TYR A 112 12.82 7.88 21.59
N LEU A 113 13.53 7.88 20.46
CA LEU A 113 14.84 8.49 20.27
C LEU A 113 14.66 9.85 19.59
N VAL A 114 15.16 10.92 20.21
CA VAL A 114 15.10 12.27 19.66
C VAL A 114 16.49 12.78 19.36
N TYR A 115 16.70 13.27 18.14
CA TYR A 115 17.98 13.82 17.75
C TYR A 115 17.93 14.82 16.59
N MET A 116 18.96 15.66 16.46
CA MET A 116 19.06 16.67 15.39
C MET A 116 19.87 16.14 14.20
N ASN A 117 19.25 16.15 13.02
CA ASN A 117 19.91 15.83 11.76
C ASN A 117 20.53 17.09 11.17
N ALA A 118 21.85 17.12 11.03
CA ALA A 118 22.58 18.27 10.51
C ALA A 118 22.57 18.36 8.97
N TYR A 119 22.00 17.37 8.26
CA TYR A 119 21.78 17.50 6.81
C TYR A 119 20.74 18.56 6.48
N ASP A 120 19.65 18.62 7.25
CA ASP A 120 18.52 19.53 7.03
C ASP A 120 18.25 20.46 8.24
N ASN A 121 19.05 20.35 9.29
CA ASN A 121 18.95 21.09 10.55
C ASN A 121 17.59 20.92 11.24
N ARG A 122 16.96 19.74 11.13
CA ARG A 122 15.72 19.41 11.83
C ARG A 122 15.92 18.45 12.99
N ILE A 123 15.01 18.50 13.96
CA ILE A 123 14.93 17.53 15.04
C ILE A 123 13.98 16.40 14.61
N TYR A 124 14.47 15.18 14.68
CA TYR A 124 13.75 13.96 14.38
C TYR A 124 13.42 13.21 15.67
N CYS A 125 12.26 12.56 15.68
CA CYS A 125 11.85 11.64 16.73
C CYS A 125 11.59 10.28 16.08
N PHE A 126 12.28 9.24 16.55
CA PHE A 126 12.17 7.87 16.06
C PHE A 126 11.49 7.01 17.12
N GLY A 127 10.45 6.28 16.72
CA GLY A 127 9.74 5.36 17.58
C GLY A 127 8.57 4.73 16.84
N LYS A 128 7.82 3.89 17.54
CA LYS A 128 6.69 3.14 16.98
C LYS A 128 5.52 4.10 16.68
N GLY A 129 5.02 4.06 15.45
CA GLY A 129 3.95 4.94 14.96
C GLY A 129 2.56 4.44 15.36
N LEU A 130 1.67 5.36 15.75
CA LEU A 130 0.25 5.04 15.93
C LEU A 130 -0.41 4.79 14.57
N THR A 131 -1.44 3.94 14.52
CA THR A 131 -2.11 3.61 13.26
C THR A 131 -3.62 3.78 13.34
N LYS A 132 -4.26 3.89 12.17
CA LYS A 132 -5.71 3.84 12.02
C LYS A 132 -6.08 2.83 10.93
N THR A 133 -6.76 1.78 11.33
CA THR A 133 -7.42 0.86 10.42
C THR A 133 -8.80 1.38 10.03
N THR A 134 -9.20 1.19 8.77
CA THR A 134 -10.57 1.39 8.31
C THR A 134 -11.08 0.12 7.64
N VAL A 135 -12.39 -0.12 7.70
CA VAL A 135 -13.02 -1.19 6.94
C VAL A 135 -14.40 -0.76 6.47
N THR A 136 -14.72 -1.07 5.23
CA THR A 136 -15.99 -0.78 4.58
C THR A 136 -16.41 -1.95 3.71
N VAL A 137 -17.70 -2.06 3.47
CA VAL A 137 -18.31 -2.94 2.48
C VAL A 137 -19.08 -2.08 1.49
N GLN A 138 -19.31 -2.58 0.27
CA GLN A 138 -19.98 -1.79 -0.76
C GLN A 138 -21.49 -1.65 -0.52
N ASN A 139 -22.15 -2.73 -0.10
CA ASN A 139 -23.59 -2.78 0.11
C ASN A 139 -23.86 -3.26 1.54
N ASP A 140 -24.70 -2.54 2.27
CA ASP A 140 -25.05 -2.86 3.66
C ASP A 140 -26.00 -4.06 3.75
N VAL A 141 -26.72 -4.38 2.66
CA VAL A 141 -27.63 -5.51 2.57
C VAL A 141 -27.36 -6.28 1.27
N VAL A 142 -27.15 -7.59 1.37
CA VAL A 142 -26.95 -8.47 0.22
C VAL A 142 -27.78 -9.76 0.34
N PRO A 143 -28.25 -10.34 -0.77
CA PRO A 143 -28.89 -11.64 -0.71
C PRO A 143 -27.87 -12.76 -0.50
N LEU A 144 -28.29 -13.82 0.19
CA LEU A 144 -27.48 -15.02 0.44
C LEU A 144 -26.91 -15.56 -0.88
N GLY A 145 -25.63 -15.92 -0.85
CA GLY A 145 -24.88 -16.38 -2.04
C GLY A 145 -24.20 -15.26 -2.82
N SER A 146 -24.49 -13.98 -2.54
CA SER A 146 -23.75 -12.85 -3.11
C SER A 146 -22.39 -12.67 -2.42
N SER A 147 -21.37 -12.35 -3.21
CA SER A 147 -20.07 -11.94 -2.68
C SER A 147 -20.08 -10.45 -2.35
N ILE A 148 -19.50 -10.08 -1.22
CA ILE A 148 -19.21 -8.70 -0.85
C ILE A 148 -17.72 -8.40 -1.03
N LEU A 149 -17.44 -7.15 -1.42
CA LEU A 149 -16.08 -6.61 -1.42
C LEU A 149 -15.83 -5.90 -0.09
N ILE A 150 -15.04 -6.53 0.77
CA ILE A 150 -14.48 -5.91 1.97
C ILE A 150 -13.27 -5.11 1.53
N LYS A 151 -13.20 -3.83 1.88
CA LYS A 151 -12.05 -2.97 1.57
C LYS A 151 -11.77 -1.97 2.69
N GLY A 152 -10.53 -1.56 2.82
CA GLY A 152 -10.12 -0.62 3.84
C GLY A 152 -8.67 -0.20 3.68
N THR A 153 -8.14 0.49 4.70
CA THR A 153 -6.76 0.96 4.75
C THR A 153 -6.16 0.79 6.13
N VAL A 154 -4.84 0.82 6.21
CA VAL A 154 -4.10 1.06 7.46
C VAL A 154 -3.19 2.28 7.25
N SER A 155 -3.48 3.34 8.00
CA SER A 155 -2.79 4.63 7.86
C SER A 155 -1.91 4.93 9.07
N ASP A 156 -0.75 5.50 8.80
CA ASP A 156 0.20 6.02 9.80
C ASP A 156 -0.32 7.35 10.36
N LEU A 157 -0.37 7.45 11.69
CA LEU A 157 -0.80 8.66 12.40
C LEU A 157 0.37 9.42 13.03
N SER A 158 1.61 9.05 12.71
CA SER A 158 2.80 9.76 13.17
C SER A 158 2.71 11.24 12.74
N PRO A 159 2.95 12.22 13.63
CA PRO A 159 2.68 13.63 13.35
C PRO A 159 3.33 14.19 12.08
N ALA A 160 4.52 13.68 11.71
CA ALA A 160 5.26 14.16 10.54
C ALA A 160 4.72 13.64 9.19
N VAL A 161 3.96 12.54 9.20
CA VAL A 161 3.54 11.80 7.99
C VAL A 161 2.10 11.30 8.08
N LYS A 162 1.27 12.08 8.77
CA LYS A 162 -0.10 11.70 9.10
C LYS A 162 -0.91 11.33 7.86
N ASP A 163 -1.71 10.27 7.99
CA ASP A 163 -2.62 9.72 6.98
C ASP A 163 -1.92 9.11 5.75
N THR A 164 -0.60 8.89 5.82
CA THR A 164 0.12 8.11 4.81
C THR A 164 -0.07 6.60 5.03
N PRO A 165 0.09 5.76 3.99
CA PRO A 165 0.04 4.30 4.15
C PRO A 165 1.08 3.76 5.14
N CYS A 166 0.67 2.81 5.98
CA CYS A 166 1.61 1.96 6.70
C CYS A 166 2.32 1.00 5.74
N VAL A 167 3.62 0.82 5.94
CA VAL A 167 4.49 -0.05 5.13
C VAL A 167 5.09 -1.19 5.96
N SER A 168 5.69 -2.16 5.28
CA SER A 168 6.42 -3.27 5.91
C SER A 168 7.58 -2.76 6.79
N ASP A 169 7.99 -3.56 7.77
CA ASP A 169 9.16 -3.22 8.60
C ASP A 169 10.46 -3.15 7.76
N ASP A 170 10.54 -3.91 6.66
CA ASP A 170 11.73 -3.96 5.80
C ASP A 170 11.87 -2.69 4.94
N ASP A 171 10.76 -2.05 4.58
CA ASP A 171 10.73 -0.84 3.73
C ASP A 171 10.67 0.47 4.53
N MET A 172 10.52 0.39 5.86
CA MET A 172 10.30 1.54 6.75
C MET A 172 11.36 2.64 6.58
N ALA A 173 12.64 2.27 6.49
CA ALA A 173 13.72 3.25 6.35
C ALA A 173 13.60 4.03 5.02
N ALA A 174 13.46 3.32 3.90
CA ALA A 174 13.33 3.95 2.58
C ALA A 174 12.04 4.78 2.46
N TRP A 175 10.95 4.33 3.08
CA TRP A 175 9.68 5.05 3.12
C TRP A 175 9.78 6.38 3.88
N MET A 176 10.38 6.36 5.08
CA MET A 176 10.57 7.59 5.86
C MET A 176 11.60 8.53 5.23
N GLU A 177 12.65 7.98 4.63
CA GLU A 177 13.60 8.75 3.82
C GLU A 177 12.90 9.53 2.69
N TYR A 178 11.96 8.91 2.00
CA TYR A 178 11.13 9.58 1.00
C TYR A 178 10.24 10.67 1.62
N LEU A 179 9.48 10.33 2.65
CA LEU A 179 8.46 11.22 3.21
C LEU A 179 9.05 12.44 3.94
N VAL A 180 10.15 12.27 4.69
CA VAL A 180 10.68 13.33 5.56
C VAL A 180 12.09 13.82 5.20
N GLN A 181 12.86 13.07 4.40
CA GLN A 181 14.24 13.44 4.03
C GLN A 181 14.44 13.77 2.55
N GLN A 182 13.36 14.00 1.79
CA GLN A 182 13.41 14.39 0.37
C GLN A 182 14.16 13.38 -0.51
N LYS A 183 14.16 12.09 -0.15
CA LYS A 183 14.67 11.03 -1.03
C LYS A 183 13.64 10.67 -2.11
N PRO A 184 14.06 10.05 -3.22
CA PRO A 184 13.11 9.54 -4.22
C PRO A 184 12.15 8.51 -3.61
N MET A 185 10.92 8.46 -4.13
CA MET A 185 9.94 7.45 -3.72
C MET A 185 10.44 6.05 -4.07
N PRO A 186 10.48 5.10 -3.11
CA PRO A 186 10.84 3.72 -3.38
C PRO A 186 9.87 3.06 -4.37
N GLN A 187 10.42 2.31 -5.34
CA GLN A 187 9.65 1.73 -6.44
C GLN A 187 8.93 0.43 -6.07
N ASN A 188 9.34 -0.23 -4.99
CA ASN A 188 8.72 -1.45 -4.46
C ASN A 188 8.60 -1.25 -2.95
N VAL A 189 7.36 -1.22 -2.44
CA VAL A 189 7.08 -1.00 -1.02
C VAL A 189 6.05 -2.02 -0.59
N GLY A 190 6.44 -2.93 0.29
CA GLY A 190 5.54 -3.88 0.92
C GLY A 190 4.58 -3.19 1.88
N GLY A 191 3.34 -3.65 1.92
CA GLY A 191 2.35 -3.23 2.91
C GLY A 191 2.43 -3.99 4.23
N VAL A 192 1.39 -3.82 5.02
CA VAL A 192 1.17 -4.52 6.28
C VAL A 192 0.01 -5.50 6.16
N ASN A 193 0.08 -6.59 6.93
CA ASN A 193 -0.97 -7.61 6.96
C ASN A 193 -2.14 -7.17 7.85
N VAL A 194 -3.35 -7.45 7.39
CA VAL A 194 -4.62 -7.17 8.08
C VAL A 194 -5.42 -8.46 8.12
N GLU A 195 -5.78 -8.88 9.33
CA GLU A 195 -6.63 -10.04 9.57
C GLU A 195 -8.10 -9.61 9.49
N LEU A 196 -8.91 -10.39 8.77
CA LEU A 196 -10.32 -10.15 8.58
C LEU A 196 -11.14 -11.21 9.30
N TYR A 197 -12.13 -10.76 10.08
CA TYR A 197 -13.06 -11.61 10.83
C TYR A 197 -14.51 -11.23 10.54
N ALA A 198 -15.41 -12.21 10.63
CA ALA A 198 -16.85 -12.03 10.66
C ALA A 198 -17.41 -12.56 11.99
N ILE A 199 -18.23 -11.77 12.67
CA ILE A 199 -18.94 -12.16 13.89
C ILE A 199 -20.42 -12.22 13.54
N ASP A 200 -21.04 -13.39 13.69
CA ASP A 200 -22.48 -13.57 13.42
C ASP A 200 -23.36 -13.09 14.60
N GLU A 201 -24.69 -13.10 14.42
CA GLU A 201 -25.68 -12.73 15.45
C GLU A 201 -25.59 -13.55 16.74
N LYS A 202 -25.02 -14.76 16.66
CA LYS A 202 -24.84 -15.65 17.82
C LYS A 202 -23.52 -15.37 18.53
N GLY A 203 -22.74 -14.39 18.07
CA GLY A 203 -21.43 -14.04 18.60
C GLY A 203 -20.31 -14.99 18.16
N LYS A 204 -20.54 -15.86 17.17
CA LYS A 204 -19.50 -16.76 16.67
C LYS A 204 -18.57 -15.99 15.73
N THR A 205 -17.30 -15.91 16.12
CA THR A 205 -16.23 -15.34 15.29
C THR A 205 -15.73 -16.36 14.27
N THR A 206 -15.67 -15.96 13.01
CA THR A 206 -15.11 -16.72 11.89
C THR A 206 -13.97 -15.94 11.27
N TYR A 207 -12.80 -16.55 11.15
CA TYR A 207 -11.67 -15.99 10.40
C TYR A 207 -11.98 -16.05 8.89
N ILE A 208 -11.84 -14.92 8.20
CA ILE A 208 -12.08 -14.81 6.76
C ILE A 208 -10.77 -15.03 6.01
N ASP A 209 -9.77 -14.18 6.25
CA ASP A 209 -8.47 -14.23 5.60
C ASP A 209 -7.49 -13.22 6.22
N THR A 210 -6.23 -13.30 5.80
CA THR A 210 -5.23 -12.24 5.99
C THR A 210 -4.94 -11.61 4.65
N VAL A 211 -5.08 -10.29 4.57
CA VAL A 211 -4.81 -9.50 3.36
C VAL A 211 -3.69 -8.50 3.61
N CYS A 212 -2.88 -8.23 2.60
CA CYS A 212 -1.82 -7.22 2.68
C CYS A 212 -2.31 -5.88 2.10
N THR A 213 -1.95 -4.76 2.72
CA THR A 213 -2.18 -3.43 2.15
C THR A 213 -1.27 -3.19 0.95
N ASP A 214 -1.67 -2.26 0.09
CA ASP A 214 -0.87 -1.81 -1.05
C ASP A 214 -0.47 -0.34 -0.88
N PRO A 215 0.70 -0.03 -0.29
CA PRO A 215 1.13 1.34 -0.04
C PRO A 215 1.25 2.19 -1.30
N GLN A 216 1.61 1.58 -2.44
CA GLN A 216 1.75 2.31 -3.71
C GLN A 216 0.40 2.77 -4.24
N ASN A 217 -0.65 2.02 -3.94
CA ASN A 217 -2.03 2.33 -4.32
C ASN A 217 -2.84 2.85 -3.12
N GLY A 218 -2.22 3.68 -2.27
CA GLY A 218 -2.89 4.41 -1.19
C GLY A 218 -3.13 3.60 0.09
N GLY A 219 -2.43 2.50 0.28
CA GLY A 219 -2.52 1.66 1.49
C GLY A 219 -3.79 0.82 1.56
N VAL A 220 -4.43 0.58 0.41
CA VAL A 220 -5.71 -0.12 0.33
C VAL A 220 -5.51 -1.63 0.42
N PHE A 221 -6.34 -2.32 1.22
CA PHE A 221 -6.53 -3.76 1.17
C PHE A 221 -7.94 -4.09 0.65
N ARG A 222 -8.12 -5.29 0.09
CA ARG A 222 -9.43 -5.77 -0.38
C ARG A 222 -9.55 -7.28 -0.34
N LYS A 223 -10.76 -7.79 -0.06
CA LYS A 223 -11.11 -9.20 -0.07
C LYS A 223 -12.54 -9.39 -0.57
N LEU A 224 -12.74 -10.31 -1.51
CA LEU A 224 -14.07 -10.85 -1.81
C LEU A 224 -14.40 -11.94 -0.80
N TRP A 225 -15.57 -11.85 -0.19
CA TRP A 225 -16.07 -12.83 0.78
C TRP A 225 -17.57 -13.09 0.57
N THR A 226 -17.97 -14.35 0.69
CA THR A 226 -19.37 -14.77 0.58
C THR A 226 -19.83 -15.23 1.96
N PRO A 227 -20.81 -14.54 2.59
CA PRO A 227 -21.34 -14.95 3.88
C PRO A 227 -21.96 -16.36 3.82
N PRO A 228 -21.73 -17.22 4.83
CA PRO A 228 -22.16 -18.62 4.79
C PRO A 228 -23.64 -18.83 5.10
N ALA A 229 -24.30 -17.86 5.75
CA ALA A 229 -25.70 -17.95 6.17
C ALA A 229 -26.37 -16.57 6.20
N GLU A 230 -27.70 -16.55 6.24
CA GLU A 230 -28.49 -15.33 6.46
C GLU A 230 -28.27 -14.76 7.87
N GLY A 231 -28.65 -13.48 8.03
CA GLY A 231 -28.50 -12.73 9.27
C GLY A 231 -27.50 -11.59 9.15
N THR A 232 -27.25 -10.92 10.26
CA THR A 232 -26.29 -9.82 10.34
C THR A 232 -24.88 -10.31 10.71
N TYR A 233 -23.87 -9.66 10.14
CA TYR A 233 -22.47 -9.92 10.46
C TYR A 233 -21.77 -8.60 10.79
N ILE A 234 -20.95 -8.62 11.84
CA ILE A 234 -19.94 -7.59 12.09
C ILE A 234 -18.65 -8.04 11.42
N ILE A 235 -18.20 -7.27 10.44
CA ILE A 235 -16.92 -7.48 9.75
C ILE A 235 -15.87 -6.63 10.46
N THR A 236 -14.85 -7.27 11.00
CA THR A 236 -13.75 -6.61 11.71
C THR A 236 -12.44 -6.81 10.95
N ALA A 237 -11.75 -5.70 10.69
CA ALA A 237 -10.38 -5.68 10.20
C ALA A 237 -9.44 -5.37 11.36
N VAL A 238 -8.44 -6.22 11.57
CA VAL A 238 -7.45 -6.12 12.66
C VAL A 238 -6.06 -6.01 12.05
N PHE A 239 -5.40 -4.89 12.31
CA PHE A 239 -3.96 -4.78 12.13
C PHE A 239 -3.29 -5.01 13.49
N THR A 240 -2.56 -6.11 13.63
CA THR A 240 -1.96 -6.55 14.91
C THR A 240 -0.70 -5.76 15.31
N GLY A 241 -0.32 -4.75 14.51
CA GLY A 241 0.93 -4.02 14.68
C GLY A 241 2.15 -4.77 14.14
N THR A 242 3.27 -4.05 14.05
CA THR A 242 4.59 -4.57 13.67
C THR A 242 5.68 -4.03 14.61
N LYS A 243 6.96 -4.16 14.25
CA LYS A 243 8.03 -3.47 15.00
C LYS A 243 7.94 -1.95 14.84
N SER A 244 7.48 -1.49 13.68
CA SER A 244 7.37 -0.07 13.34
C SER A 244 6.05 0.57 13.74
N TYR A 245 4.97 -0.20 13.88
CA TYR A 245 3.62 0.34 14.05
C TYR A 245 2.79 -0.32 15.16
N TRP A 246 2.06 0.47 15.94
CA TRP A 246 1.07 -0.03 16.90
C TRP A 246 -0.14 -0.63 16.21
N ASP A 247 -0.82 -1.53 16.91
CA ASP A 247 -2.03 -2.19 16.46
C ASP A 247 -3.21 -1.22 16.33
N SER A 248 -4.15 -1.56 15.47
CA SER A 248 -5.45 -0.89 15.38
C SER A 248 -6.49 -1.81 14.75
N CYS A 249 -7.77 -1.54 14.99
CA CYS A 249 -8.85 -2.30 14.38
C CYS A 249 -10.00 -1.39 13.96
N SER A 250 -10.84 -1.89 13.07
CA SER A 250 -12.08 -1.22 12.65
C SER A 250 -13.14 -2.26 12.34
N SER A 251 -14.41 -1.90 12.54
CA SER A 251 -15.53 -2.78 12.26
C SER A 251 -16.59 -2.07 11.44
N THR A 252 -17.27 -2.84 10.58
CA THR A 252 -18.49 -2.44 9.87
C THR A 252 -19.52 -3.57 9.97
N ALA A 253 -20.78 -3.31 9.61
CA ALA A 253 -21.84 -4.31 9.67
C ALA A 253 -22.45 -4.54 8.29
N ILE A 254 -22.95 -5.75 8.07
CA ILE A 254 -23.75 -6.12 6.90
C ILE A 254 -24.96 -6.95 7.34
N ALA A 255 -26.01 -6.92 6.52
CA ALA A 255 -27.14 -7.84 6.61
C ALA A 255 -27.20 -8.75 5.39
N VAL A 256 -27.43 -10.04 5.62
CA VAL A 256 -27.59 -11.06 4.59
C VAL A 256 -29.04 -11.52 4.62
N THR A 257 -29.76 -11.25 3.53
CA THR A 257 -31.18 -11.61 3.40
C THR A 257 -31.35 -12.87 2.56
N ALA A 258 -32.55 -13.45 2.60
CA ALA A 258 -32.89 -14.59 1.76
C ALA A 258 -32.58 -14.33 0.29
N ALA A 259 -32.05 -15.35 -0.39
CA ALA A 259 -31.81 -15.28 -1.83
C ALA A 259 -33.12 -15.00 -2.57
N PRO A 260 -33.13 -14.15 -3.63
CA PRO A 260 -34.30 -13.96 -4.45
C PRO A 260 -34.82 -15.32 -4.96
N PRO A 261 -36.14 -15.52 -5.05
CA PRO A 261 -36.69 -16.70 -5.69
C PRO A 261 -36.04 -16.87 -7.07
N ALA A 262 -35.63 -18.09 -7.41
CA ALA A 262 -35.11 -18.39 -8.74
C ALA A 262 -36.11 -17.88 -9.78
N ALA A 263 -35.71 -16.92 -10.60
CA ALA A 263 -36.56 -16.40 -11.67
C ALA A 263 -36.95 -17.57 -12.58
N ALA A 264 -38.24 -17.84 -12.70
CA ALA A 264 -38.76 -18.87 -13.60
C ALA A 264 -38.40 -18.50 -15.04
N THR A 265 -37.28 -19.04 -15.54
CA THR A 265 -36.73 -18.74 -16.87
C THR A 265 -37.59 -19.30 -18.02
N ALA A 266 -38.77 -19.86 -17.73
CA ALA A 266 -39.62 -20.54 -18.71
C ALA A 266 -40.67 -19.65 -19.38
N GLN A 267 -41.09 -18.51 -18.79
CA GLN A 267 -42.20 -17.71 -19.36
C GLN A 267 -41.77 -16.65 -20.39
N GLN A 268 -40.56 -16.09 -20.27
CA GLN A 268 -40.11 -15.02 -21.20
C GLN A 268 -39.75 -15.54 -22.60
N ILE A 269 -39.34 -16.81 -22.74
CA ILE A 269 -39.02 -17.40 -24.05
C ILE A 269 -40.30 -17.60 -24.88
N THR A 270 -41.43 -17.95 -24.25
CA THR A 270 -42.69 -18.21 -24.97
C THR A 270 -43.31 -16.93 -25.52
N GLU A 271 -43.27 -15.83 -24.75
CA GLU A 271 -43.90 -14.56 -25.14
C GLU A 271 -43.11 -13.85 -26.27
N GLN A 272 -41.77 -13.91 -26.24
CA GLN A 272 -40.93 -13.41 -27.32
C GLN A 272 -41.05 -14.27 -28.59
N ALA A 273 -41.15 -15.59 -28.48
CA ALA A 273 -41.37 -16.46 -29.63
C ALA A 273 -42.73 -16.20 -30.31
N GLN A 274 -43.79 -16.00 -29.52
CA GLN A 274 -45.12 -15.66 -30.04
C GLN A 274 -45.15 -14.29 -30.73
N THR A 275 -44.40 -13.32 -30.20
CA THR A 275 -44.30 -11.96 -30.79
C THR A 275 -43.53 -11.97 -32.11
N ILE A 276 -42.44 -12.74 -32.22
CA ILE A 276 -41.69 -12.88 -33.47
C ILE A 276 -42.52 -13.60 -34.53
N GLN A 277 -43.25 -14.65 -34.15
CA GLN A 277 -44.07 -15.42 -35.08
C GLN A 277 -45.27 -14.61 -35.62
N SER A 278 -45.90 -13.77 -34.79
CA SER A 278 -46.97 -12.88 -35.24
C SER A 278 -46.47 -11.79 -36.20
N LEU A 279 -45.30 -11.19 -35.93
CA LEU A 279 -44.67 -10.23 -36.83
C LEU A 279 -44.31 -10.85 -38.19
N GLN A 280 -43.73 -12.06 -38.20
CA GLN A 280 -43.41 -12.78 -39.43
C GLN A 280 -44.65 -13.05 -40.28
N SER A 281 -45.73 -13.56 -39.67
CA SER A 281 -46.99 -13.79 -40.39
C SER A 281 -47.61 -12.51 -40.98
N THR A 282 -47.44 -11.38 -40.30
CA THR A 282 -47.95 -10.07 -40.77
C THR A 282 -47.14 -9.58 -41.98
N VAL A 283 -45.82 -9.78 -41.97
CA VAL A 283 -44.93 -9.43 -43.08
C VAL A 283 -45.23 -10.31 -44.30
N GLU A 284 -45.37 -11.62 -44.12
CA GLU A 284 -45.71 -12.54 -45.22
C GLU A 284 -47.06 -12.22 -45.86
N ALA A 285 -48.06 -11.83 -45.06
CA ALA A 285 -49.37 -11.42 -45.56
C ALA A 285 -49.33 -10.12 -46.40
N GLN A 286 -48.39 -9.21 -46.10
CA GLN A 286 -48.22 -7.95 -46.84
C GLN A 286 -47.25 -8.02 -48.02
N GLN A 287 -46.43 -9.08 -48.10
CA GLN A 287 -45.48 -9.32 -49.18
C GLN A 287 -46.05 -9.24 -50.61
N PRO A 288 -47.24 -9.79 -50.94
CA PRO A 288 -47.79 -9.65 -52.29
C PRO A 288 -48.18 -8.21 -52.63
N LEU A 289 -48.61 -7.42 -51.64
CA LEU A 289 -48.98 -6.02 -51.82
C LEU A 289 -47.75 -5.13 -52.03
N ILE A 290 -46.68 -5.39 -51.27
CA ILE A 290 -45.37 -4.74 -51.45
C ILE A 290 -44.79 -5.07 -52.83
N THR A 291 -44.89 -6.33 -53.26
CA THR A 291 -44.38 -6.77 -54.57
C THR A 291 -45.15 -6.09 -55.71
N ALA A 292 -46.48 -5.99 -55.60
CA ALA A 292 -47.31 -5.28 -56.58
C ALA A 292 -46.97 -3.78 -56.68
N LEU A 293 -46.75 -3.12 -55.53
CA LEU A 293 -46.31 -1.72 -55.49
C LEU A 293 -44.96 -1.52 -56.17
N MET A 294 -43.98 -2.39 -55.90
CA MET A 294 -42.65 -2.32 -56.52
C MET A 294 -42.72 -2.47 -58.05
N VAL A 295 -43.57 -3.38 -58.55
CA VAL A 295 -43.78 -3.55 -60.00
C VAL A 295 -44.40 -2.29 -60.62
N LEU A 296 -45.38 -1.67 -59.97
CA LEU A 296 -45.98 -0.42 -60.46
C LEU A 296 -44.98 0.74 -60.50
N VAL A 297 -44.11 0.86 -59.50
CA VAL A 297 -43.03 1.85 -59.47
C VAL A 297 -42.07 1.65 -60.65
N VAL A 298 -41.67 0.40 -60.92
CA VAL A 298 -40.80 0.08 -62.07
C VAL A 298 -41.48 0.43 -63.40
N ILE A 299 -42.77 0.14 -63.56
CA ILE A 299 -43.55 0.52 -64.75
C ILE A 299 -43.59 2.04 -64.92
N ALA A 300 -43.83 2.80 -63.85
CA ALA A 300 -43.84 4.26 -63.89
C ALA A 300 -42.48 4.84 -64.30
N ILE A 301 -41.37 4.27 -63.80
CA ILE A 301 -40.01 4.65 -64.19
C ILE A 301 -39.79 4.39 -65.68
N ILE A 302 -40.20 3.22 -66.20
CA ILE A 302 -40.07 2.88 -67.62
C ILE A 302 -40.85 3.88 -68.49
N ILE A 303 -42.09 4.21 -68.11
CA ILE A 303 -42.91 5.21 -68.81
C ILE A 303 -42.24 6.58 -68.79
N GLY A 304 -41.65 6.98 -67.66
CA GLY A 304 -40.88 8.21 -67.53
C GLY A 304 -39.69 8.27 -68.48
N VAL A 305 -38.90 7.19 -68.55
CA VAL A 305 -37.74 7.06 -69.46
C VAL A 305 -38.17 7.11 -70.92
N VAL A 306 -39.27 6.43 -71.29
CA VAL A 306 -39.81 6.44 -72.66
C VAL A 306 -40.27 7.85 -73.05
N ASN A 307 -40.99 8.55 -72.16
CA ASN A 307 -41.44 9.92 -72.42
C ASN A 307 -40.26 10.89 -72.60
N ILE A 308 -39.21 10.77 -71.78
CA ILE A 308 -37.97 11.55 -71.93
C ILE A 308 -37.32 11.25 -73.29
N ALA A 309 -37.20 9.98 -73.69
CA ALA A 309 -36.63 9.60 -74.97
C ALA A 309 -37.44 10.12 -76.18
N VAL A 310 -38.78 10.15 -76.09
CA VAL A 310 -39.66 10.70 -77.13
C VAL A 310 -39.50 12.22 -77.25
N VAL A 311 -39.38 12.94 -76.13
CA VAL A 311 -39.14 14.39 -76.12
C VAL A 311 -37.76 14.70 -76.71
N MET A 312 -36.71 13.97 -76.33
CA MET A 312 -35.36 14.13 -76.89
C MET A 312 -35.28 13.83 -78.40
N LYS A 313 -36.16 12.97 -78.93
CA LYS A 313 -36.24 12.70 -80.37
C LYS A 313 -36.98 13.79 -81.15
N LYS A 314 -37.91 14.52 -80.51
CA LYS A 314 -38.66 15.65 -81.11
C LYS A 314 -37.86 16.95 -81.14
N THR A 315 -36.93 17.17 -80.21
CA THR A 315 -36.07 18.38 -80.16
C THR A 315 -34.83 18.32 -81.07
N ARG A 316 -34.66 17.25 -81.86
CA ARG A 316 -33.57 17.08 -82.85
C ARG A 316 -34.02 17.29 -84.32
N LYS A 317 -35.09 18.06 -84.56
CA LYS A 317 -35.42 18.58 -85.90
C LYS A 317 -35.54 20.09 -85.84
#